data_AF-A0A822VKL5-F1
#
_entry.id   AF-A0A822VKL5-F1
#
_cell.length_a   1.000
_cell.length_b   1.000
_cell.length_c   1.000
_cell.angle_alpha   90.00
_cell.angle_beta   90.00
_cell.angle_gamma   90.00
#
_symmetry.space_group_name_H-M   'P 1'
#
loop_
_entity.id
_entity.type
_entity.pdbx_description
1 polymer ?
#
loop_
_entity_poly.entity_id
_entity_poly.type
_entity_poly.pdbx_seq_one_letter_code
_entity_poly.pdbx_strand_id
1 'polypeptide(L)'
;MTILNLLGMLGLSYDKAQQKVENLSGGERVRLSLAKVLLADANLLILDEPTNFLDMVAIEALETFLKEYEGSVLLVSHDQQFVETSVHSQWEIVQACLVKKS
;
A
#
# COMPACT_ATOMS: atom_id res chain seq x y z
N MET A 1 -4.26 -13.83 6.43
CA MET A 1 -4.41 -12.55 7.15
C MET A 1 -5.91 -12.27 7.37
N THR A 2 -6.34 -11.75 8.53
CA THR A 2 -7.75 -11.35 8.76
C THR A 2 -7.96 -9.87 8.39
N ILE A 3 -9.22 -9.46 8.13
CA ILE A 3 -9.55 -8.06 7.83
C ILE A 3 -9.13 -7.12 8.97
N LEU A 4 -9.39 -7.50 10.23
CA LEU A 4 -9.01 -6.70 11.39
C LEU A 4 -7.48 -6.56 11.53
N ASN A 5 -6.72 -7.60 11.20
CA ASN A 5 -5.26 -7.52 11.22
C ASN A 5 -4.74 -6.55 10.16
N LEU A 6 -5.28 -6.60 8.93
CA LEU A 6 -4.90 -5.65 7.88
C LEU A 6 -5.24 -4.20 8.26
N LEU A 7 -6.44 -3.97 8.81
CA LEU A 7 -6.83 -2.63 9.27
C LEU A 7 -5.88 -2.14 10.38
N GLY A 8 -5.56 -3.00 11.34
CA GLY A 8 -4.59 -2.71 12.40
C GLY A 8 -3.20 -2.39 11.86
N MET A 9 -2.71 -3.16 10.88
CA MET A 9 -1.44 -2.91 10.17
C MET A 9 -1.40 -1.53 9.51
N LEU A 10 -2.53 -1.03 9.02
CA LEU A 10 -2.65 0.31 8.44
C LEU A 10 -2.93 1.38 9.51
N GLY A 11 -2.79 1.08 10.80
CA GLY A 11 -3.01 2.03 11.89
C GLY A 11 -4.50 2.37 12.14
N LEU A 12 -5.42 1.54 11.65
CA LEU A 12 -6.85 1.60 11.99
C LEU A 12 -7.11 0.66 13.16
N SER A 13 -7.07 1.22 14.37
CA SER A 13 -7.35 0.46 15.60
C SER A 13 -8.75 -0.16 15.57
N TYR A 14 -8.96 -1.15 16.44
CA TYR A 14 -10.25 -1.82 16.58
C TYR A 14 -11.41 -0.83 16.76
N ASP A 15 -11.25 0.16 17.65
CA ASP A 15 -12.28 1.17 17.89
C ASP A 15 -12.61 1.97 16.63
N LYS A 16 -11.60 2.33 15.83
CA LYS A 16 -11.79 3.03 14.56
C LYS A 16 -12.49 2.15 13.52
N ALA A 17 -12.17 0.85 13.49
CA ALA A 17 -12.79 -0.11 12.58
C ALA A 17 -14.30 -0.30 12.85
N GLN A 18 -14.79 0.04 14.05
CA GLN A 18 -16.21 0.01 14.41
C GLN A 18 -16.95 1.34 14.12
N GLN A 19 -16.22 2.41 13.78
CA GLN A 19 -16.84 3.70 13.50
C GLN A 19 -17.42 3.76 12.09
N LYS A 20 -18.42 4.62 11.92
CA LYS A 20 -18.90 5.00 10.58
C LYS A 20 -17.79 5.75 9.84
N VAL A 21 -17.69 5.51 8.53
CA VAL A 21 -16.67 6.13 7.65
C VAL A 21 -16.68 7.67 7.71
N GLU A 22 -17.86 8.28 7.91
CA GLU A 22 -18.02 9.73 8.05
C GLU A 22 -17.26 10.32 9.26
N ASN A 23 -17.04 9.52 10.30
CA ASN A 23 -16.35 9.94 11.53
C ASN A 23 -14.83 9.77 11.45
N LEU A 24 -14.32 9.08 10.43
CA LEU A 24 -12.88 8.94 10.21
C LEU A 24 -12.27 10.27 9.74
N SER A 25 -11.04 10.54 10.11
CA SER A 25 -10.24 11.62 9.52
C SER A 25 -9.95 11.37 8.04
N GLY A 26 -9.48 12.41 7.33
CA GLY A 26 -9.10 12.30 5.92
C GLY A 26 -8.06 11.20 5.67
N GLY A 27 -6.98 11.18 6.45
CA GLY A 27 -5.92 10.18 6.32
C GLY A 27 -6.38 8.76 6.68
N GLU A 28 -7.31 8.61 7.63
CA GLU A 28 -7.89 7.29 7.94
C GLU A 28 -8.79 6.78 6.81
N ARG A 29 -9.54 7.65 6.13
CA ARG A 29 -10.32 7.26 4.95
C ARG A 29 -9.44 6.83 3.79
N VAL A 30 -8.30 7.48 3.59
CA VAL A 30 -7.32 7.06 2.57
C VAL A 30 -6.79 5.66 2.90
N ARG A 31 -6.37 5.43 4.15
CA ARG A 31 -5.90 4.12 4.62
C ARG A 31 -6.96 3.02 4.54
N LEU A 32 -8.21 3.33 4.86
CA LEU A 32 -9.33 2.40 4.66
C LEU A 32 -9.54 2.07 3.17
N SER A 33 -9.35 3.04 2.28
CA SER A 33 -9.45 2.81 0.84
C SER A 33 -8.34 1.91 0.34
N LEU A 34 -7.10 2.10 0.83
CA LEU A 34 -5.99 1.17 0.59
C LEU A 34 -6.33 -0.24 1.09
N ALA A 35 -6.84 -0.39 2.32
CA ALA A 35 -7.26 -1.68 2.86
C ALA A 35 -8.26 -2.40 1.95
N LYS A 36 -9.24 -1.68 1.39
CA LYS A 36 -10.22 -2.23 0.44
C LYS A 36 -9.58 -2.73 -0.85
N VAL A 37 -8.58 -2.01 -1.37
CA VAL A 37 -7.83 -2.42 -2.58
C VAL A 37 -7.00 -3.67 -2.30
N LEU A 38 -6.31 -3.72 -1.15
CA LEU A 38 -5.49 -4.89 -0.78
C LEU A 38 -6.32 -6.14 -0.48
N LEU A 39 -7.58 -5.98 -0.06
CA LEU A 39 -8.54 -7.08 0.12
C LEU A 39 -9.25 -7.48 -1.18
N ALA A 40 -9.06 -6.75 -2.27
CA ALA A 40 -9.65 -7.12 -3.54
C ALA A 40 -8.96 -8.39 -4.05
N ASP A 41 -9.75 -9.37 -4.48
CA ASP A 41 -9.26 -10.55 -5.18
C ASP A 41 -8.93 -10.18 -6.63
N ALA A 42 -7.83 -9.44 -6.81
CA ALA A 42 -7.45 -8.84 -8.08
C ALA A 42 -6.17 -9.47 -8.64
N ASN A 43 -6.17 -9.84 -9.91
CA ASN A 43 -4.97 -10.41 -10.53
C ASN A 43 -3.83 -9.38 -10.69
N LEU A 44 -4.17 -8.08 -10.70
CA LEU A 44 -3.23 -6.96 -10.82
C LEU A 44 -3.63 -5.84 -9.87
N LEU A 45 -2.72 -5.45 -8.98
CA LEU A 45 -2.82 -4.24 -8.17
C LEU A 45 -2.03 -3.11 -8.81
N ILE A 46 -2.63 -1.93 -8.88
CA ILE A 46 -1.97 -0.70 -9.30
C ILE A 46 -2.02 0.26 -8.12
N LEU A 47 -0.86 0.62 -7.60
CA LEU A 47 -0.71 1.45 -6.41
C LEU A 47 0.08 2.71 -6.77
N ASP A 48 -0.57 3.86 -6.63
CA ASP A 48 0.04 5.17 -6.87
C ASP A 48 0.28 5.87 -5.53
N GLU A 49 1.54 6.05 -5.18
CA GLU A 49 2.00 6.65 -3.92
C GLU A 49 1.30 6.08 -2.66
N PRO A 50 1.34 4.75 -2.46
CA PRO A 50 0.54 4.09 -1.42
C PRO A 50 1.06 4.31 0.01
N THR A 51 2.30 4.80 0.16
CA THR A 51 2.90 5.12 1.46
C THR A 51 2.39 6.44 2.05
N ASN A 52 1.67 7.23 1.26
CA ASN A 52 1.08 8.47 1.73
C ASN A 52 0.16 8.22 2.94
N PHE A 53 0.33 9.04 3.98
CA PHE A 53 -0.42 8.95 5.24
C PHE A 53 -0.17 7.66 6.06
N LEU A 54 0.82 6.84 5.69
CA LEU A 54 1.29 5.71 6.49
C LEU A 54 2.43 6.14 7.41
N ASP A 55 2.45 5.58 8.61
CA ASP A 55 3.64 5.62 9.47
C ASP A 55 4.59 4.48 9.09
N MET A 56 5.80 4.50 9.66
CA MET A 56 6.85 3.52 9.34
C MET A 56 6.40 2.07 9.57
N VAL A 57 5.62 1.82 10.62
CA VAL A 57 5.10 0.48 10.93
C VAL A 57 4.12 0.01 9.85
N ALA A 58 3.22 0.89 9.40
CA ALA A 58 2.29 0.58 8.33
C ALA A 58 2.98 0.41 6.97
N ILE A 59 4.09 1.14 6.73
CA ILE A 59 4.92 0.95 5.53
C ILE A 59 5.54 -0.44 5.53
N GLU A 60 6.25 -0.83 6.60
CA GLU A 60 6.86 -2.18 6.71
C GLU A 60 5.82 -3.30 6.57
N ALA A 61 4.63 -3.09 7.13
CA ALA A 61 3.51 -4.00 7.00
C ALA A 61 3.01 -4.13 5.55
N LEU A 62 2.92 -3.01 4.83
CA LEU A 62 2.58 -2.98 3.40
C LEU A 62 3.66 -3.66 2.56
N GLU A 63 4.95 -3.41 2.82
CA GLU A 63 6.07 -4.09 2.12
C GLU A 63 5.95 -5.62 2.25
N THR A 64 5.66 -6.10 3.46
CA THR A 64 5.49 -7.52 3.74
C THR A 64 4.30 -8.09 2.97
N PHE A 65 3.17 -7.39 2.97
CA PHE A 65 1.99 -7.79 2.21
C PHE A 65 2.28 -7.88 0.70
N LEU A 66 2.96 -6.89 0.12
CA LEU A 66 3.26 -6.85 -1.31
C LEU A 66 4.20 -7.98 -1.74
N LYS A 67 5.15 -8.38 -0.88
CA LYS A 67 6.03 -9.54 -1.12
C LYS A 67 5.29 -10.87 -1.13
N GLU A 68 4.22 -10.99 -0.35
CA GLU A 68 3.41 -12.20 -0.25
C GLU A 68 2.22 -12.21 -1.22
N TYR A 69 2.01 -11.13 -1.96
CA TYR A 69 0.90 -11.03 -2.90
C TYR A 69 1.09 -11.98 -4.09
N GLU A 70 0.16 -12.92 -4.27
CA GLU A 70 0.26 -13.92 -5.34
C GLU A 70 -0.02 -13.34 -6.75
N GLY A 71 -0.66 -12.17 -6.83
CA GLY A 71 -0.92 -11.48 -8.09
C GLY A 71 0.23 -10.60 -8.57
N SER A 72 0.00 -9.84 -9.64
CA SER A 72 0.95 -8.84 -10.11
C SER A 72 0.75 -7.50 -9.39
N VAL A 73 1.83 -6.76 -9.17
CA VAL A 73 1.79 -5.41 -8.59
C VAL A 73 2.53 -4.44 -9.52
N LEU A 74 1.86 -3.35 -9.88
CA LEU A 74 2.46 -2.15 -10.46
C LEU A 74 2.45 -1.05 -9.41
N LEU A 75 3.64 -0.70 -8.93
CA LEU A 75 3.83 0.30 -7.88
C LEU A 75 4.48 1.56 -8.46
N VAL A 76 3.91 2.72 -8.14
CA VAL A 76 4.49 4.04 -8.39
C VAL A 76 4.75 4.71 -7.05
N SER A 77 5.99 5.14 -6.82
CA SER A 77 6.41 5.81 -5.59
C SER A 77 7.66 6.64 -5.82
N HIS A 78 7.77 7.78 -5.15
CA HIS A 78 9.01 8.56 -5.05
C HIS A 78 9.95 8.08 -3.94
N ASP A 79 9.50 7.18 -3.05
CA ASP A 79 10.29 6.57 -1.99
C ASP A 79 11.13 5.40 -2.54
N GLN A 80 12.43 5.63 -2.67
CA GLN A 80 13.37 4.64 -3.22
C GLN A 80 13.51 3.42 -2.32
N GLN A 81 13.53 3.59 -0.99
CA GLN A 81 13.70 2.49 -0.06
C GLN A 81 12.51 1.55 -0.12
N PHE A 82 11.29 2.10 -0.11
CA PHE A 82 10.06 1.32 -0.23
C PHE A 82 9.98 0.55 -1.55
N VAL A 83 10.40 1.16 -2.67
CA VAL A 83 10.44 0.48 -3.97
C VAL A 83 11.46 -0.65 -3.96
N GLU A 84 12.65 -0.42 -3.43
CA GLU A 84 13.72 -1.43 -3.36
C GLU A 84 13.33 -2.63 -2.52
N THR A 85 12.58 -2.43 -1.44
CA THR A 85 12.14 -3.50 -0.55
C THR A 85 10.91 -4.22 -1.08
N SER A 86 9.99 -3.55 -1.79
CA SER A 86 8.65 -4.11 -2.08
C SER A 86 8.50 -4.85 -3.40
N VAL A 87 9.37 -4.62 -4.39
CA VAL A 87 9.19 -5.17 -5.75
C VAL A 87 10.40 -5.93 -6.29
N HIS A 88 10.18 -6.81 -7.27
CA HIS A 88 11.24 -7.62 -7.88
C HIS A 88 11.90 -6.96 -9.10
N SER A 89 11.27 -5.97 -9.72
CA SER A 89 11.81 -5.27 -10.88
C SER A 89 11.50 -3.79 -10.79
N GLN A 90 12.48 -2.95 -11.13
CA GLN A 90 12.38 -1.50 -10.99
C GLN A 90 12.54 -0.83 -12.36
N TRP A 91 11.77 0.23 -12.56
CA TRP A 91 11.82 1.07 -13.75
C TRP A 91 11.81 2.53 -13.30
N GLU A 92 12.60 3.36 -13.98
CA GLU A 92 12.75 4.78 -13.68
C GLU A 92 12.34 5.61 -14.89
N ILE A 93 11.74 6.78 -14.64
CA ILE A 93 11.41 7.73 -15.69
C ILE A 93 12.58 8.70 -15.84
N VAL A 94 13.32 8.59 -16.94
CA VAL A 94 14.46 9.45 -17.27
C VAL A 94 14.17 10.16 -18.58
N GLN A 95 14.17 11.50 -18.58
CA GLN A 95 13.89 12.32 -19.78
C GLN A 95 12.57 11.93 -20.48
N ALA A 96 11.51 11.71 -19.70
CA ALA A 96 10.18 11.25 -20.16
C ALA A 96 10.16 9.86 -20.84
N CYS A 97 11.22 9.07 -20.67
CA CYS A 97 11.29 7.68 -21.11
C CYS A 97 11.33 6.74 -19.91
N LEU A 98 10.62 5.61 -19.98
CA LEU A 98 10.70 4.55 -18.98
C LEU A 98 11.92 3.66 -19.26
N VAL A 99 12.86 3.60 -18.32
CA VAL A 99 14.11 2.84 -18.43
C VAL A 99 14.14 1.80 -17.32
N LYS A 100 14.44 0.54 -17.66
CA LYS A 100 14.59 -0.52 -16.66
C LYS A 100 15.84 -0.26 -15.84
N LYS A 101 15.72 -0.24 -14.51
CA LYS A 101 16.87 -0.13 -13.61
C LYS A 101 17.59 -1.48 -13.57
N SER A 102 18.91 -1.43 -13.79
CA SER A 102 19.79 -2.60 -13.84
C SER A 102 19.94 -3.26 -12.48
#